data_AF-A0A9E1F1F2-F1
#
_entry.id   AF-A0A9E1F1F2-F1
#
_cell.length_a   1.000
_cell.length_b   1.000
_cell.length_c   1.000
_cell.angle_alpha   90.00
_cell.angle_beta   90.00
_cell.angle_gamma   90.00
#
_symmetry.space_group_name_H-M   'P 1'
#
loop_
_entity.id
_entity.type
_entity.pdbx_description
1 polymer ?
#
loop_
_entity_poly.entity_id
_entity_poly.type
_entity_poly.pdbx_seq_one_letter_code
_entity_poly.pdbx_strand_id
1 'polypeptide(L)'
;MKSTNKDLLIFCHNIRALRRVHKLTQKEMAKICGISISTLRKLEHNILPVKISIRTVFNLSKYFNLLPSQLFTLGAETISRTDA
;
A
#
# COMPACT_ATOMS: atom_id res chain seq x y z
N MET A 1 -14.20 7.88 18.02
CA MET A 1 -13.70 7.53 16.67
C MET A 1 -13.06 8.75 15.99
N LYS A 2 -11.73 8.85 15.99
CA LYS A 2 -10.93 9.84 15.22
C LYS A 2 -9.64 9.20 14.64
N SER A 3 -9.71 7.93 14.23
CA SER A 3 -8.54 7.13 13.79
C SER A 3 -8.38 7.02 12.28
N THR A 4 -9.49 7.06 11.53
CA THR A 4 -9.57 6.62 10.13
C THR A 4 -8.62 7.36 9.17
N ASN A 5 -8.36 8.65 9.39
CA ASN A 5 -7.45 9.40 8.52
C ASN A 5 -5.97 9.01 8.73
N LYS A 6 -5.58 8.62 9.95
CA LYS A 6 -4.20 8.21 10.23
C LYS A 6 -3.89 6.87 9.56
N ASP A 7 -4.79 5.91 9.70
CA ASP A 7 -4.62 4.56 9.15
C ASP A 7 -4.55 4.58 7.61
N LEU A 8 -5.32 5.48 6.98
CA LEU A 8 -5.27 5.69 5.52
C LEU A 8 -3.97 6.36 5.05
N LEU A 9 -3.42 7.30 5.84
CA LEU A 9 -2.11 7.89 5.54
C LEU A 9 -0.99 6.86 5.68
N ILE A 10 -1.04 6.02 6.72
CA ILE A 10 -0.11 4.89 6.90
C ILE A 10 -0.19 3.95 5.70
N PHE A 11 -1.41 3.60 5.26
CA PHE A 11 -1.60 2.79 4.06
C PHE A 11 -0.94 3.39 2.82
N CYS A 12 -1.18 4.67 2.52
CA CYS A 12 -0.54 5.37 1.39
C CYS A 12 0.99 5.36 1.48
N HIS A 13 1.53 5.58 2.68
CA HIS A 13 2.96 5.53 2.93
C HIS A 13 3.53 4.12 2.68
N ASN A 14 2.87 3.09 3.19
CA ASN A 14 3.29 1.70 3.05
C ASN A 14 3.27 1.22 1.61
N ILE A 15 2.26 1.61 0.81
CA ILE A 15 2.21 1.35 -0.63
C ILE A 15 3.49 1.86 -1.31
N ARG A 16 3.88 3.11 -1.01
CA ARG A 16 5.06 3.74 -1.58
C ARG A 16 6.35 3.07 -1.10
N ALA A 17 6.41 2.70 0.18
CA ALA A 17 7.57 2.02 0.77
C ALA A 17 7.77 0.63 0.16
N LEU A 18 6.74 -0.21 0.15
CA LEU A 18 6.74 -1.54 -0.46
C LEU A 18 7.21 -1.48 -1.91
N ARG A 19 6.66 -0.56 -2.71
CA ARG A 19 7.07 -0.41 -4.10
C ARG A 19 8.58 -0.14 -4.22
N ARG A 20 9.11 0.76 -3.40
CA ARG A 20 10.52 1.18 -3.47
C ARG A 20 11.47 0.09 -2.98
N VAL A 21 11.16 -0.56 -1.86
CA VAL A 21 11.98 -1.65 -1.29
C VAL A 21 12.08 -2.82 -2.27
N HIS A 22 10.96 -3.19 -2.89
CA HIS A 22 10.92 -4.25 -3.90
C HIS A 22 11.32 -3.79 -5.31
N LYS A 23 11.84 -2.56 -5.47
CA LYS A 23 12.32 -1.99 -6.74
C LYS A 23 11.31 -2.05 -7.90
N LEU A 24 10.02 -1.96 -7.58
CA LEU A 24 8.94 -1.99 -8.56
C LEU A 24 8.74 -0.61 -9.20
N THR A 25 8.49 -0.60 -10.51
CA THR A 25 7.97 0.58 -11.20
C THR A 25 6.54 0.87 -10.76
N GLN A 26 6.08 2.10 -10.95
CA GLN A 26 4.67 2.45 -10.70
C GLN A 26 3.71 1.62 -11.57
N LYS A 27 4.13 1.25 -12.80
CA LYS A 27 3.30 0.44 -13.70
C LYS A 27 3.14 -0.99 -13.19
N GLU A 28 4.23 -1.61 -12.74
CA GLU A 28 4.21 -2.96 -12.16
C GLU A 28 3.39 -3.01 -10.88
N MET A 29 3.62 -2.05 -9.98
CA MET A 29 2.87 -1.96 -8.73
C MET A 29 1.37 -1.74 -8.98
N ALA A 30 0.99 -0.88 -9.94
CA ALA A 30 -0.41 -0.67 -10.29
C ALA A 30 -1.08 -1.95 -10.81
N LYS A 31 -0.35 -2.75 -11.61
CA LYS A 31 -0.81 -4.06 -12.08
C LYS A 31 -1.02 -5.04 -10.93
N ILE A 32 -0.10 -5.11 -9.97
CA ILE A 32 -0.24 -5.92 -8.75
C ILE A 32 -1.47 -5.50 -7.95
N CYS A 33 -1.62 -4.20 -7.69
CA CYS A 33 -2.77 -3.62 -6.98
C CYS A 33 -4.12 -3.83 -7.70
N GLY A 34 -4.12 -4.11 -9.00
CA GLY A 34 -5.32 -4.14 -9.82
C GLY A 34 -5.97 -2.75 -9.97
N ILE A 35 -5.16 -1.69 -10.03
CA ILE A 35 -5.63 -0.30 -10.17
C ILE A 35 -4.94 0.39 -11.34
N SER A 36 -5.45 1.57 -11.74
CA SER A 36 -4.75 2.38 -12.74
C SER A 36 -3.45 2.98 -12.17
N ILE A 37 -2.47 3.22 -13.04
CA ILE A 37 -1.23 3.92 -12.64
C ILE A 37 -1.49 5.33 -12.09
N SER A 38 -2.54 6.01 -12.59
CA SER A 38 -2.99 7.31 -12.09
C SER A 38 -3.48 7.20 -10.65
N THR A 39 -4.28 6.17 -10.35
CA THR A 39 -4.74 5.88 -8.98
C THR A 39 -3.56 5.61 -8.06
N LEU A 40 -2.59 4.80 -8.49
CA LEU A 40 -1.38 4.55 -7.69
C LEU A 40 -0.61 5.84 -7.41
N ARG A 41 -0.42 6.69 -8.42
CA ARG A 41 0.26 7.99 -8.24
C ARG A 41 -0.43 8.86 -7.20
N LYS A 42 -1.76 8.93 -7.23
CA LYS A 42 -2.54 9.67 -6.21
C LYS A 42 -2.29 9.10 -4.81
N LEU A 43 -2.35 7.78 -4.66
CA LEU A 43 -2.05 7.11 -3.39
C LEU A 43 -0.64 7.44 -2.88
N GLU A 44 0.38 7.40 -3.73
CA GLU A 44 1.77 7.72 -3.34
C GLU A 44 2.02 9.19 -2.96
N HIS A 45 1.10 10.08 -3.34
CA HIS A 45 1.09 11.50 -2.97
C HIS A 45 0.10 11.80 -1.84
N ASN A 46 -0.38 10.76 -1.12
CA ASN A 46 -1.37 10.87 -0.04
C ASN A 46 -2.72 11.47 -0.47
N ILE A 47 -3.03 11.41 -1.77
CA ILE A 47 -4.34 11.79 -2.32
C ILE A 47 -5.21 10.54 -2.33
N LEU A 48 -6.06 10.42 -1.31
CA LEU A 48 -6.93 9.26 -1.16
C LEU A 48 -8.01 9.24 -2.24
N PRO A 49 -8.14 8.15 -3.02
CA PRO A 49 -9.28 7.99 -3.90
C PRO A 49 -10.55 7.82 -3.06
N VAL A 50 -11.69 8.28 -3.60
CA VAL A 50 -13.01 8.21 -2.93
C VAL A 50 -13.35 6.78 -2.49
N LYS A 51 -12.87 5.77 -3.22
CA LYS A 51 -13.02 4.36 -2.87
C LYS A 51 -11.74 3.60 -3.21
N ILE A 52 -11.19 2.87 -2.24
CA ILE A 52 -10.23 1.78 -2.47
C ILE A 52 -11.00 0.48 -2.35
N SER A 53 -10.86 -0.41 -3.34
CA SER A 53 -11.53 -1.70 -3.28
C SER A 53 -10.84 -2.62 -2.28
N ILE A 54 -11.61 -3.46 -1.58
CA ILE A 54 -11.04 -4.50 -0.71
C ILE A 54 -10.16 -5.48 -1.50
N ARG A 55 -10.46 -5.69 -2.80
CA ARG A 55 -9.63 -6.47 -3.72
C ARG A 55 -8.21 -5.93 -3.82
N THR A 56 -8.03 -4.61 -3.88
CA THR A 56 -6.71 -3.97 -3.91
C THR A 56 -5.89 -4.32 -2.67
N VAL A 57 -6.53 -4.27 -1.49
CA VAL A 57 -5.90 -4.63 -0.21
C VAL A 57 -5.46 -6.10 -0.21
N PHE A 58 -6.34 -7.01 -0.65
CA PHE A 58 -6.01 -8.44 -0.71
C PHE A 58 -4.94 -8.78 -1.75
N ASN A 59 -4.93 -8.10 -2.91
CA ASN A 59 -3.89 -8.30 -3.91
C ASN A 59 -2.50 -7.95 -3.36
N LEU A 60 -2.41 -6.84 -2.63
CA LEU A 60 -1.18 -6.40 -1.97
C LEU A 60 -0.75 -7.36 -0.87
N SER A 61 -1.68 -7.71 0.02
CA SER A 61 -1.48 -8.68 1.09
C SER A 61 -0.93 -10.00 0.54
N LYS A 62 -1.53 -10.54 -0.53
CA LYS A 62 -1.07 -11.76 -1.18
C LYS A 62 0.31 -11.62 -1.81
N TYR A 63 0.56 -10.52 -2.54
CA TYR A 63 1.81 -10.34 -3.27
C TYR A 63 3.01 -10.15 -2.33
N PHE A 64 2.84 -9.37 -1.27
CA PHE A 64 3.90 -9.07 -0.30
C PHE A 64 3.91 -10.03 0.89
N ASN A 65 3.06 -11.07 0.89
CA ASN A 65 2.92 -12.03 1.99
C ASN A 65 2.67 -11.35 3.36
N LEU A 66 1.76 -10.37 3.37
CA LEU A 66 1.37 -9.60 4.56
C LEU A 66 -0.07 -9.89 4.95
N LEU A 67 -0.40 -9.73 6.22
CA LEU A 67 -1.80 -9.62 6.65
C LEU A 67 -2.40 -8.29 6.18
N PRO A 68 -3.70 -8.23 5.80
CA PRO A 68 -4.34 -6.98 5.40
C PRO A 68 -4.19 -5.85 6.44
N SER A 69 -4.23 -6.17 7.73
CA SER A 69 -4.07 -5.20 8.81
C SER A 69 -2.69 -4.53 8.83
N GLN A 70 -1.64 -5.27 8.45
CA GLN A 70 -0.27 -4.75 8.41
C GLN A 70 -0.10 -3.61 7.39
N LEU A 71 -0.93 -3.59 6.34
CA LEU A 71 -0.92 -2.50 5.37
C LEU A 71 -1.35 -1.15 6.00
N PHE A 72 -2.10 -1.17 7.11
CA PHE A 72 -2.65 0.01 7.78
C PHE A 72 -1.96 0.37 9.10
N THR A 73 -1.10 -0.50 9.64
CA THR A 73 -0.48 -0.33 10.97
C THR A 73 1.04 -0.20 10.96
N LEU A 74 1.73 -0.74 9.95
CA LEU A 74 3.20 -0.71 9.94
C LEU A 74 3.73 0.67 9.56
N GLY A 75 4.76 1.16 10.25
CA GLY A 75 5.64 2.19 9.73
C GLY A 75 6.64 1.56 8.75
N ALA A 76 7.14 2.32 7.76
CA ALA A 76 8.04 1.81 6.72
C ALA A 76 9.28 1.07 7.24
N GLU A 77 9.70 1.30 8.48
CA GLU A 77 10.87 0.68 9.11
C GLU A 77 10.69 -0.82 9.43
N THR A 78 9.45 -1.29 9.54
CA THR A 78 9.14 -2.69 9.89
C THR A 78 9.06 -3.63 8.69
N ILE A 79 8.87 -3.10 7.49
CA ILE A 79 8.58 -3.88 6.28
C ILE A 79 9.84 -4.56 5.71
N SER A 80 11.02 -4.09 6.10
CA SER A 80 12.31 -4.66 5.66
C SER A 80 12.80 -5.85 6.49
N ARG A 81 12.02 -6.33 7.48
CA ARG A 81 12.47 -7.34 8.47
C ARG A 81 11.85 -8.72 8.31
N THR A 82 10.97 -8.95 7.35
CA THR A 82 10.33 -10.27 7.15
C THR A 82 11.22 -11.29 6.43
N ASP A 83 12.50 -10.98 6.24
CA ASP A 83 13.52 -11.91 5.74
C ASP A 83 14.49 -12.24 6.90
N ALA A 84 14.01 -13.00 7.89
CA ALA A 84 14.84 -13.69 8.89
C ALA A 84 14.15 -15.00 9.29
#